data_AF-A0AAV2UWP6-F1
#
_entry.id   AF-A0AAV2UWP6-F1
#
_cell.length_a   1.000
_cell.length_b   1.000
_cell.length_c   1.000
_cell.angle_alpha   90.00
_cell.angle_beta   90.00
_cell.angle_gamma   90.00
#
_symmetry.space_group_name_H-M   'P 1'
#
loop_
_entity.id
_entity.type
_entity.pdbx_description
1 polymer ?
#
loop_
_entity_poly.entity_id
_entity_poly.type
_entity_poly.pdbx_seq_one_letter_code
_entity_poly.pdbx_strand_id
1 'polypeptide(L)'
;MHKGSELNSFGFLAVAMMLVGICTSVFATCPTNKQTISVTKANEQQWKEINDHHSHPKHAIFFHDNKSGLVKFKAGYKNPPHYYENDLAGIIISGEIDFKVNGKTISLSEGDYFTIPARTCISSFSKNGATIAMFGHKPGSYEKVKSE
;
A
#
# COMPACT_ATOMS: atom_id res chain seq x y z
N MET A 1 -32.21 -40.72 -85.00
CA MET A 1 -31.62 -41.97 -84.50
C MET A 1 -30.67 -41.62 -83.35
N HIS A 2 -30.92 -42.22 -82.17
CA HIS A 2 -30.00 -42.62 -81.08
C HIS A 2 -28.56 -42.05 -81.04
N LYS A 3 -27.91 -41.71 -79.91
CA LYS A 3 -27.99 -41.89 -78.44
C LYS A 3 -26.99 -40.84 -77.89
N GLY A 4 -27.16 -40.13 -76.78
CA GLY A 4 -27.17 -40.62 -75.40
C GLY A 4 -25.78 -41.06 -74.92
N SER A 5 -25.06 -40.23 -74.15
CA SER A 5 -24.33 -40.66 -72.95
C SER A 5 -23.70 -39.48 -72.19
N GLU A 6 -24.20 -39.27 -70.98
CA GLU A 6 -23.59 -38.49 -69.90
C GLU A 6 -22.28 -39.15 -69.43
N LEU A 7 -21.33 -38.35 -68.96
CA LEU A 7 -20.37 -38.81 -67.95
C LEU A 7 -20.07 -37.68 -66.95
N ASN A 8 -20.57 -37.90 -65.74
CA ASN A 8 -20.19 -37.27 -64.48
C ASN A 8 -18.69 -37.38 -64.23
N SER A 9 -18.08 -36.39 -63.56
CA SER A 9 -16.97 -36.66 -62.62
C SER A 9 -16.49 -35.38 -61.90
N PHE A 10 -16.77 -35.32 -60.59
CA PHE A 10 -15.93 -34.79 -59.50
C PHE A 10 -15.36 -33.35 -59.66
N GLY A 11 -15.82 -32.34 -58.92
CA GLY A 11 -15.91 -32.32 -57.46
C GLY A 11 -14.77 -31.45 -56.91
N PHE A 12 -15.00 -30.15 -56.76
CA PHE A 12 -14.18 -29.26 -55.91
C PHE A 12 -15.09 -28.30 -55.17
N LEU A 13 -15.71 -28.82 -54.10
CA LEU A 13 -16.31 -28.00 -53.06
C LEU A 13 -15.17 -27.49 -52.17
N ALA A 14 -14.57 -26.35 -52.53
CA ALA A 14 -13.60 -25.68 -51.67
C ALA A 14 -14.37 -24.99 -50.53
N VAL A 15 -14.57 -25.71 -49.43
CA VAL A 15 -15.11 -25.18 -48.17
C VAL A 15 -14.07 -24.23 -47.58
N ALA A 16 -14.22 -22.93 -47.86
CA ALA A 16 -13.53 -21.89 -47.13
C ALA A 16 -14.25 -21.64 -45.79
N MET A 17 -14.04 -22.54 -44.82
CA MET A 17 -14.36 -22.25 -43.42
C MET A 17 -13.30 -21.27 -42.89
N MET A 18 -13.58 -19.97 -43.01
CA MET A 18 -12.89 -18.95 -42.24
C MET A 18 -13.16 -19.22 -40.74
N LEU A 19 -12.19 -19.84 -40.09
CA LEU A 19 -12.07 -19.88 -38.64
C LEU A 19 -11.95 -18.45 -38.13
N VAL A 20 -13.09 -17.85 -37.77
CA VAL A 20 -13.13 -16.70 -36.88
C VAL A 20 -12.62 -17.19 -35.54
N GLY A 21 -11.29 -17.12 -35.36
CA GLY A 21 -10.64 -17.30 -34.08
C GLY A 21 -11.08 -16.16 -33.17
N ILE A 22 -12.20 -16.36 -32.49
CA ILE A 22 -12.62 -15.49 -31.41
C ILE A 22 -11.55 -15.67 -30.32
N CYS A 23 -10.61 -14.73 -30.25
CA CYS A 23 -9.77 -14.54 -29.06
C CYS A 23 -10.70 -14.11 -27.92
N THR A 24 -11.44 -15.05 -27.33
CA THR A 24 -12.00 -14.84 -26.01
C THR A 24 -10.81 -14.82 -25.06
N SER A 25 -10.51 -13.65 -24.53
CA SER A 25 -9.63 -13.53 -23.38
C SER A 25 -10.30 -14.31 -22.24
N VAL A 26 -9.96 -15.58 -22.10
CA VAL A 26 -10.33 -16.38 -20.94
C VAL A 26 -9.56 -15.77 -19.78
N PHE A 27 -10.18 -14.79 -19.11
CA PHE A 27 -9.68 -14.34 -17.82
C PHE A 27 -9.70 -15.56 -16.91
N ALA A 28 -8.52 -15.99 -16.48
CA ALA A 28 -8.41 -17.02 -15.46
C ALA A 28 -9.20 -16.56 -14.23
N THR A 29 -10.23 -17.32 -13.85
CA THR A 29 -10.97 -17.05 -12.62
C THR A 29 -10.05 -17.33 -11.44
N CYS A 30 -9.66 -16.29 -10.70
CA CYS A 30 -8.93 -16.48 -9.44
C CYS A 30 -9.75 -17.40 -8.53
N PRO A 31 -9.16 -18.46 -7.93
CA PRO A 31 -9.83 -19.24 -6.91
C PRO A 31 -10.30 -18.27 -5.82
N THR A 32 -11.62 -18.21 -5.61
CA THR A 32 -12.23 -17.15 -4.81
C THR A 32 -11.91 -17.36 -3.33
N ASN A 33 -11.13 -16.44 -2.76
CA ASN A 33 -11.10 -16.26 -1.32
C ASN A 33 -12.50 -15.79 -0.88
N LYS A 34 -13.17 -16.55 -0.02
CA LYS A 34 -14.52 -16.24 0.49
C LYS A 34 -14.53 -15.21 1.62
N GLN A 35 -13.37 -14.67 2.02
CA GLN A 35 -13.31 -13.62 3.02
C GLN A 35 -13.99 -12.34 2.52
N THR A 36 -14.83 -11.75 3.36
CA THR A 36 -15.47 -10.47 3.10
C THR A 36 -14.45 -9.35 3.14
N ILE A 37 -14.47 -8.46 2.15
CA ILE A 37 -13.69 -7.23 2.18
C ILE A 37 -14.33 -6.28 3.19
N SER A 38 -13.54 -5.82 4.16
CA SER A 38 -13.94 -4.72 5.04
C SER A 38 -13.53 -3.39 4.42
N VAL A 39 -14.50 -2.50 4.23
CA VAL A 39 -14.27 -1.13 3.76
C VAL A 39 -14.81 -0.18 4.81
N THR A 40 -13.97 0.72 5.30
CA THR A 40 -14.39 1.79 6.23
C THR A 40 -13.82 3.11 5.76
N LYS A 41 -14.63 4.16 5.79
CA LYS A 41 -14.12 5.48 5.41
C LYS A 41 -13.25 6.03 6.54
N ALA A 42 -12.16 6.71 6.18
CA ALA A 42 -11.26 7.28 7.18
C ALA A 42 -11.96 8.30 8.11
N ASN A 43 -13.01 8.98 7.64
CA ASN A 43 -13.80 9.92 8.44
C ASN A 43 -14.81 9.24 9.39
N GLU A 44 -15.07 7.95 9.23
CA GLU A 44 -15.89 7.14 10.14
C GLU A 44 -15.05 6.56 11.28
N GLN A 45 -13.72 6.58 11.15
CA GLN A 45 -12.79 6.13 12.19
C GLN A 45 -12.48 7.26 13.18
N GLN A 46 -12.59 6.95 14.47
CA GLN A 46 -12.23 7.87 15.54
C GLN A 46 -10.69 7.95 15.65
N TRP A 47 -10.14 9.13 15.41
CA TRP A 47 -8.75 9.43 15.71
C TRP A 47 -8.52 9.29 17.21
N LYS A 48 -7.66 8.35 17.61
CA LYS A 48 -7.30 8.16 19.01
C LYS A 48 -6.05 8.94 19.31
N GLU A 49 -6.05 9.69 20.40
CA GLU A 49 -4.82 10.25 20.93
C GLU A 49 -3.92 9.10 21.40
N ILE A 50 -2.69 9.08 20.89
CA ILE A 50 -1.63 8.22 21.39
C ILE A 50 -0.79 9.08 22.31
N ASN A 51 -0.91 8.80 23.61
CA ASN A 51 -0.12 9.45 24.63
C ASN A 51 1.13 8.59 24.89
N ASP A 52 2.25 8.97 24.29
CA ASP A 52 3.52 8.24 24.33
C ASP A 52 4.52 8.83 25.33
N HIS A 53 4.03 9.61 26.29
CA HIS A 53 4.82 10.33 27.30
C HIS A 53 5.79 11.37 26.69
N HIS A 54 5.46 11.92 25.52
CA HIS A 54 6.17 13.05 24.91
C HIS A 54 5.34 14.32 24.94
N SER A 55 6.01 15.46 24.80
CA SER A 55 5.46 16.82 24.97
C SER A 55 4.31 17.17 24.02
N HIS A 56 4.04 16.35 23.01
CA HIS A 56 3.05 16.62 21.98
C HIS A 56 2.27 15.35 21.59
N PRO A 57 0.96 15.28 21.90
CA PRO A 57 0.14 14.13 21.54
C PRO A 57 0.03 13.98 20.03
N LYS A 58 0.13 12.73 19.55
CA LYS A 58 -0.19 12.32 18.19
C LYS A 58 -1.59 11.74 18.15
N HIS A 59 -2.23 11.80 16.98
CA HIS A 59 -3.47 11.06 16.75
C HIS A 59 -3.22 9.92 15.78
N ALA A 60 -3.89 8.79 15.97
CA ALA A 60 -3.85 7.72 14.99
C ALA A 60 -5.19 7.06 14.74
N ILE A 61 -5.31 6.53 13.52
CA ILE A 61 -6.29 5.51 13.13
C ILE A 61 -5.53 4.24 12.87
N PHE A 62 -6.00 3.12 13.41
CA PHE A 62 -5.40 1.80 13.22
C PHE A 62 -6.27 0.95 12.31
N PHE A 63 -5.64 0.21 11.40
CA PHE A 63 -6.29 -0.77 10.55
C PHE A 63 -5.37 -1.99 10.37
N HIS A 64 -5.87 -3.04 9.71
CA HIS A 64 -5.12 -4.29 9.50
C HIS A 64 -4.63 -4.89 10.83
N ASP A 65 -5.56 -5.13 11.76
CA ASP A 65 -5.28 -5.68 13.09
C ASP A 65 -4.19 -4.91 13.87
N ASN A 66 -4.23 -3.58 13.77
CA ASN A 66 -3.26 -2.65 14.34
C ASN A 66 -1.84 -2.79 13.78
N LYS A 67 -1.62 -3.45 12.64
CA LYS A 67 -0.30 -3.54 11.98
C LYS A 67 -0.05 -2.40 10.99
N SER A 68 -1.03 -1.54 10.78
CA SER A 68 -0.92 -0.37 9.91
C SER A 68 -1.83 0.75 10.43
N GLY A 69 -1.59 1.98 10.00
CA GLY A 69 -2.41 3.09 10.43
C GLY A 69 -2.07 4.41 9.77
N LEU A 70 -2.91 5.40 10.03
CA LEU A 70 -2.61 6.80 9.76
C LEU A 70 -2.17 7.45 11.06
N VAL A 71 -1.11 8.26 11.02
CA VAL A 71 -0.62 9.04 12.15
C VAL A 71 -0.59 10.50 11.80
N LYS A 72 -1.20 11.32 12.64
CA LYS A 72 -1.19 12.77 12.53
C LYS A 72 -0.32 13.37 13.63
N PHE A 73 0.77 13.99 13.21
CA PHE A 73 1.68 14.78 14.01
C PHE A 73 1.19 16.23 14.04
N LYS A 74 1.08 16.82 15.23
CA LYS A 74 0.74 18.24 15.38
C LYS A 74 1.95 19.13 15.03
N ALA A 75 1.69 20.40 14.74
CA ALA A 75 2.76 21.39 14.61
C ALA A 75 3.60 21.46 15.89
N GLY A 76 4.91 21.63 15.73
CA GLY A 76 5.90 21.61 16.81
C GLY A 76 6.20 20.23 17.38
N TYR A 77 5.63 19.16 16.84
CA TYR A 77 5.84 17.80 17.32
C TYR A 77 7.31 17.39 17.31
N LYS A 78 7.78 16.80 18.41
CA LYS A 78 9.14 16.26 18.60
C LYS A 78 9.05 14.85 19.17
N ASN A 79 9.57 13.86 18.44
CA ASN A 79 9.82 12.52 18.95
C ASN A 79 11.29 12.40 19.36
N PRO A 80 11.62 12.03 20.60
CA PRO A 80 13.01 11.75 20.95
C PRO A 80 13.54 10.52 20.19
N PRO A 81 14.87 10.29 20.27
CA PRO A 81 15.50 9.09 19.71
C PRO A 81 14.85 7.79 20.22
N HIS A 82 14.47 6.92 19.29
CA HIS A 82 13.87 5.60 19.54
C HIS A 82 14.24 4.66 18.37
N TYR A 83 13.86 3.39 18.48
CA TYR A 83 13.90 2.45 17.37
C TYR A 83 12.65 1.54 17.34
N TYR A 84 12.45 0.91 16.19
CA TYR A 84 11.45 -0.13 15.97
C TYR A 84 12.15 -1.50 15.89
N GLU A 85 11.57 -2.55 16.47
CA GLU A 85 12.14 -3.91 16.41
C GLU A 85 12.00 -4.57 15.02
N ASN A 86 11.13 -4.04 14.17
CA ASN A 86 10.93 -4.50 12.80
C ASN A 86 11.09 -3.32 11.83
N ASP A 87 11.25 -3.63 10.55
CA ASP A 87 11.26 -2.63 9.50
C ASP A 87 9.98 -1.80 9.53
N LEU A 88 10.14 -0.48 9.42
CA LEU A 88 9.04 0.46 9.31
C LEU A 88 9.01 1.03 7.90
N ALA A 89 7.84 1.04 7.29
CA ALA A 89 7.60 1.75 6.03
C ALA A 89 6.51 2.80 6.20
N GLY A 90 6.61 3.89 5.43
CA GLY A 90 5.56 4.89 5.41
C GLY A 90 5.58 5.79 4.19
N ILE A 91 4.45 6.49 4.00
CA ILE A 91 4.24 7.49 2.95
C ILE A 91 3.72 8.76 3.62
N ILE A 92 4.28 9.91 3.28
CA ILE A 92 3.78 11.21 3.74
C ILE A 92 2.54 11.56 2.93
N ILE A 93 1.39 11.62 3.58
CA ILE A 93 0.10 11.94 2.98
C ILE A 93 -0.13 13.45 2.92
N SER A 94 0.41 14.20 3.89
CA SER A 94 0.39 15.66 3.89
C SER A 94 1.40 16.23 4.90
N GLY A 95 1.81 17.48 4.68
CA GLY A 95 2.73 18.20 5.55
C GLY A 95 4.19 17.76 5.40
N GLU A 96 4.99 18.04 6.42
CA GLU A 96 6.45 17.85 6.38
C GLU A 96 6.97 17.27 7.70
N ILE A 97 7.93 16.36 7.61
CA ILE A 97 8.60 15.78 8.78
C ILE A 97 10.10 15.63 8.52
N ASP A 98 10.90 16.01 9.50
CA ASP A 98 12.34 15.79 9.52
C ASP A 98 12.63 14.52 10.33
N PHE A 99 13.39 13.60 9.73
CA PHE A 99 13.99 12.48 10.42
C PHE A 99 15.47 12.74 10.65
N LYS A 100 15.92 12.54 11.89
CA LYS A 100 17.35 12.49 12.19
C LYS A 100 17.76 11.04 12.33
N VAL A 101 18.58 10.57 11.39
CA VAL A 101 19.09 9.19 11.32
C VAL A 101 20.60 9.27 11.12
N ASN A 102 21.37 8.55 11.95
CA ASN A 102 22.83 8.51 11.87
C ASN A 102 23.49 9.90 11.80
N GLY A 103 22.98 10.86 12.59
CA GLY A 103 23.48 12.24 12.64
C GLY A 103 23.09 13.12 11.45
N LYS A 104 22.42 12.59 10.42
CA LYS A 104 21.94 13.35 9.27
C LYS A 104 20.45 13.65 9.42
N THR A 105 20.04 14.83 8.95
CA THR A 105 18.63 15.19 8.82
C THR A 105 18.16 14.85 7.40
N ILE A 106 17.04 14.17 7.32
CA ILE A 106 16.33 13.82 6.09
C ILE A 106 14.95 14.47 6.20
N SER A 107 14.68 15.46 5.35
CA SER A 107 13.39 16.13 5.29
C SER A 107 12.50 15.40 4.28
N LEU A 108 11.29 15.06 4.70
CA LEU A 108 10.28 14.39 3.89
C LEU A 108 9.01 15.24 3.82
N SER A 109 8.42 15.28 2.64
CA SER A 109 7.25 16.06 2.28
C SER A 109 6.19 15.19 1.62
N GLU A 110 5.01 15.75 1.34
CA GLU A 110 3.89 15.03 0.73
C GLU A 110 4.31 14.25 -0.54
N GLY A 111 3.93 12.97 -0.59
CA GLY A 111 4.28 12.05 -1.67
C GLY A 111 5.59 11.29 -1.45
N ASP A 112 6.48 11.75 -0.57
CA ASP A 112 7.69 10.99 -0.22
C ASP A 112 7.33 9.71 0.52
N TYR A 113 8.09 8.65 0.22
CA TYR A 113 8.01 7.37 0.94
C TYR A 113 9.36 7.05 1.58
N PHE A 114 9.32 6.26 2.64
CA PHE A 114 10.51 5.85 3.36
C PHE A 114 10.41 4.42 3.86
N THR A 115 11.59 3.83 4.07
CA THR A 115 11.78 2.59 4.81
C THR A 115 12.88 2.80 5.83
N ILE A 116 12.62 2.48 7.08
CA ILE A 116 13.59 2.50 8.17
C ILE A 116 13.84 1.04 8.57
N PRO A 117 15.07 0.52 8.38
CA PRO A 117 15.40 -0.82 8.81
C PRO A 117 15.22 -0.99 10.32
N ALA A 118 14.89 -2.22 10.74
CA ALA A 118 14.80 -2.61 12.14
C ALA A 118 16.02 -2.15 12.95
N ARG A 119 15.79 -1.73 14.18
CA ARG A 119 16.82 -1.28 15.14
C ARG A 119 17.63 -0.06 14.68
N THR A 120 17.17 0.67 13.67
CA THR A 120 17.73 1.97 13.31
C THR A 120 17.30 3.04 14.31
N CYS A 121 18.26 3.73 14.92
CA CYS A 121 17.99 4.85 15.80
C CYS A 121 17.49 6.06 14.99
N ILE A 122 16.33 6.57 15.37
CA ILE A 122 15.66 7.68 14.69
C ILE A 122 15.02 8.63 15.72
N SER A 123 15.12 9.93 15.45
CA SER A 123 14.24 10.94 16.06
C SER A 123 13.49 11.68 14.96
N SER A 124 12.31 12.21 15.27
CA SER A 124 11.51 12.93 14.28
C SER A 124 11.00 14.28 14.80
N PHE A 125 10.91 15.26 13.90
CA PHE A 125 10.41 16.58 14.22
C PHE A 125 9.51 17.08 13.09
N SER A 126 8.41 17.75 13.43
CA SER A 126 7.57 18.43 12.44
C SER A 126 7.24 19.84 12.91
N LYS A 127 7.69 20.83 12.14
CA LYS A 127 7.41 22.25 12.43
C LYS A 127 5.93 22.55 12.23
N ASN A 128 5.37 22.14 11.11
CA ASN A 128 4.00 22.50 10.68
C ASN A 128 2.98 21.36 10.86
N GLY A 129 3.42 20.18 11.31
CA GLY A 129 2.61 18.97 11.36
C GLY A 129 2.74 18.13 10.09
N ALA A 130 2.40 16.84 10.22
CA ALA A 130 2.44 15.88 9.11
C ALA A 130 1.41 14.78 9.32
N THR A 131 0.94 14.18 8.24
CA THR A 131 0.15 12.95 8.26
C THR A 131 0.91 11.85 7.51
N ILE A 132 1.11 10.71 8.16
CA ILE A 132 1.85 9.58 7.59
C ILE A 132 0.96 8.35 7.57
N ALA A 133 0.90 7.67 6.43
CA ALA A 133 0.43 6.29 6.36
C ALA A 133 1.58 5.36 6.72
N MET A 134 1.45 4.59 7.80
CA MET A 134 2.49 3.69 8.31
C MET A 134 2.09 2.23 8.08
N PHE A 135 3.06 1.43 7.65
CA PHE A 135 2.92 0.02 7.32
C PHE A 135 3.95 -0.82 8.08
N GLY A 136 3.60 -2.08 8.35
CA GLY A 136 4.51 -3.04 9.00
C GLY A 136 4.62 -2.89 10.52
N HIS A 137 4.03 -1.85 11.11
CA HIS A 137 4.03 -1.66 12.55
C HIS A 137 2.79 -0.95 13.06
N LYS A 138 2.45 -1.20 14.34
CA LYS A 138 1.45 -0.41 15.03
C LYS A 138 2.01 1.01 15.21
N PRO A 139 1.32 2.05 14.70
CA PRO A 139 1.65 3.42 15.07
C PRO A 139 1.89 3.62 16.56
N GLY A 140 3.04 4.21 16.89
CA GLY A 140 3.39 4.56 18.26
C GLY A 140 3.92 3.42 19.15
N SER A 141 4.02 2.18 18.67
CA SER A 141 4.86 1.19 19.37
C SER A 141 6.30 1.37 18.93
N TYR A 142 7.18 1.64 19.88
CA TYR A 142 8.62 1.73 19.69
C TYR A 142 9.30 1.55 21.03
N GLU A 143 10.60 1.26 21.01
CA GLU A 143 11.43 1.19 22.21
C GLU A 143 12.29 2.44 22.34
N LYS A 144 12.39 2.94 23.57
CA LYS A 144 13.24 4.10 23.88
C LYS A 144 14.69 3.65 23.92
N VAL A 145 15.58 4.45 23.33
CA VAL A 145 17.01 4.28 23.56
C VAL A 145 17.27 4.58 25.04
N LYS A 146 17.81 3.61 25.78
CA LYS A 146 18.22 3.84 27.17
C LYS A 146 19.36 4.85 27.15
N SER A 147 19.19 5.98 27.84
CA SER A 147 20.33 6.83 28.18
C SER A 147 21.19 6.06 29.17
N GLU A 148 22.45 5.82 28.81
CA GLU A 148 23.49 5.43 29.77
C GLU A 148 23.75 6.57 30.78
#